data_AF-A0A814U6Z7-F1
#
_entry.id   AF-A0A814U6Z7-F1
#
_cell.length_a   1.000
_cell.length_b   1.000
_cell.length_c   1.000
_cell.angle_alpha   90.00
_cell.angle_beta   90.00
_cell.angle_gamma   90.00
#
_symmetry.space_group_name_H-M   'P 1'
#
loop_
_entity.id
_entity.type
_entity.pdbx_description
1 polymer ?
#
loop_
_entity_poly.entity_id
_entity_poly.type
_entity_poly.pdbx_seq_one_letter_code
_entity_poly.pdbx_strand_id
1 'polypeptide(L)' 'MVIPFSNTKLRVPPGFQSLLVGLSTEILRSQPRNIHDFAASYFEKLLQRRVRFFYFFFFEIILNNRLFSKYQLEAKQLI' A
#
# COMPACT_ATOMS: atom_id res chain seq x y z
N MET A 1 24.84 8.20 9.62
CA MET A 1 26.12 8.24 8.89
C MET A 1 25.81 8.36 7.40
N VAL A 2 26.01 9.53 6.78
CA VAL A 2 25.90 9.66 5.31
C VAL A 2 27.31 9.49 4.77
N ILE A 3 27.56 8.34 4.18
CA ILE A 3 28.84 8.00 3.54
C ILE A 3 28.85 8.78 2.21
N PRO A 4 29.95 9.47 1.82
CA PRO A 4 30.00 10.16 0.54
C PRO A 4 29.75 9.15 -0.57
N PHE A 5 28.73 9.42 -1.38
CA PHE A 5 28.29 8.55 -2.46
C PHE A 5 29.47 8.20 -3.35
N SER A 6 29.63 6.90 -3.67
CA SER A 6 30.40 6.51 -4.85
C SER A 6 29.92 7.33 -6.04
N ASN A 7 30.79 7.63 -7.01
CA ASN A 7 30.48 8.39 -8.22
C ASN A 7 29.55 7.61 -9.18
N THR A 8 28.41 7.15 -8.68
CA THR A 8 27.41 6.37 -9.39
C THR A 8 26.14 7.22 -9.44
N LYS A 9 25.57 7.34 -10.65
CA LYS A 9 24.31 8.08 -10.88
C LYS A 9 23.09 7.40 -10.25
N LEU A 10 23.28 6.24 -9.61
CA LEU A 10 22.22 5.41 -9.08
C LEU A 10 21.95 5.81 -7.62
N ARG A 11 20.72 6.25 -7.36
CA ARG A 11 20.22 6.55 -6.02
C ARG A 11 19.21 5.49 -5.62
N VAL A 12 19.27 5.06 -4.36
CA VAL A 12 18.27 4.16 -3.79
C VAL A 12 16.92 4.90 -3.72
N PRO A 13 15.83 4.33 -4.25
CA PRO A 13 14.52 4.97 -4.17
C PRO A 13 14.08 5.16 -2.72
N PRO A 14 13.33 6.24 -2.43
CA PRO A 14 12.78 6.46 -1.09
C PRO A 14 11.89 5.28 -0.69
N GLY A 15 11.99 4.85 0.57
CA GLY A 15 11.21 3.74 1.11
C GLY A 15 11.73 2.33 0.79
N PHE A 16 12.71 2.18 -0.12
CA PHE A 16 13.27 0.86 -0.44
C PHE A 16 13.92 0.17 0.77
N GLN A 17 14.65 0.92 1.59
CA GLN A 17 15.24 0.41 2.83
C GLN A 17 14.16 -0.13 3.79
N SER A 18 13.03 0.55 3.90
CA SER A 18 11.92 0.13 4.76
C SER A 18 11.31 -1.21 4.30
N LEU A 19 11.17 -1.41 2.98
CA LEU A 19 10.72 -2.68 2.42
C LEU A 19 11.67 -3.83 2.76
N LEU A 20 12.99 -3.61 2.65
CA LEU A 20 14.00 -4.61 2.99
C LEU A 20 14.01 -4.94 4.48
N VAL A 21 13.90 -3.93 5.34
CA VAL A 21 13.80 -4.12 6.80
C VAL A 21 12.55 -4.94 7.15
N GLY A 22 11.40 -4.61 6.55
CA GLY A 22 10.15 -5.34 6.77
C GLY A 22 10.26 -6.82 6.37
N LEU A 23 10.77 -7.10 5.17
CA LEU A 23 10.97 -8.47 4.70
C LEU A 23 11.96 -9.23 5.61
N SER A 24 13.10 -8.62 5.93
CA SER A 24 14.15 -9.27 6.73
C SER A 24 13.66 -9.61 8.14
N THR A 25 12.88 -8.71 8.74
CA THR A 25 12.28 -8.94 10.06
C THR A 25 11.33 -10.15 10.05
N GLU A 26 10.51 -10.28 9.01
CA GLU A 26 9.57 -11.39 8.89
C GLU A 26 10.25 -12.73 8.55
N ILE A 27 11.33 -12.71 7.76
CA ILE A 27 12.18 -13.90 7.54
C ILE A 27 12.79 -14.36 8.87
N LEU A 28 13.36 -13.44 9.65
CA LEU A 28 13.96 -13.78 10.94
C LEU A 28 12.94 -14.33 11.95
N ARG A 29 11.69 -13.88 11.89
CA ARG A 29 10.59 -14.39 12.73
C ARG A 29 10.11 -15.78 12.32
N SER A 30 9.91 -16.00 11.03
CA SER A 30 9.27 -17.21 10.51
C SER A 30 10.26 -18.33 10.16
N GLN A 31 11.56 -18.01 10.07
CA GLN A 31 12.64 -18.94 9.71
C GLN A 31 12.26 -19.89 8.54
N PRO A 32 11.82 -19.34 7.40
CA PRO A 32 11.30 -20.14 6.31
C PRO A 32 12.41 -20.93 5.62
N ARG A 33 12.13 -22.17 5.22
CA ARG A 33 13.09 -23.01 4.48
C ARG A 33 13.41 -22.46 3.09
N ASN A 34 12.42 -21.88 2.40
CA ASN A 34 12.61 -21.21 1.12
C ASN A 34 12.33 -19.70 1.26
N ILE A 35 13.39 -18.90 1.23
CA ILE A 35 13.30 -17.45 1.37
C ILE A 35 12.65 -16.80 0.14
N HIS A 36 12.87 -17.34 -1.06
CA HIS A 36 12.34 -16.77 -2.30
C HIS A 36 10.82 -16.86 -2.35
N ASP A 37 10.26 -18.05 -2.08
CA ASP A 37 8.81 -18.26 -2.05
C ASP A 37 8.15 -17.43 -0.95
N PHE A 38 8.81 -17.35 0.22
CA PHE A 38 8.35 -16.52 1.33
C PHE A 38 8.31 -15.03 0.94
N ALA A 39 9.36 -14.52 0.30
CA ALA A 39 9.43 -13.12 -0.11
C ALA A 39 8.38 -12.78 -1.16
N ALA A 40 8.16 -13.65 -2.16
CA ALA A 40 7.10 -13.48 -3.15
C ALA A 40 5.73 -13.39 -2.48
N SER A 41 5.40 -14.36 -1.63
CA SER A 41 4.15 -14.38 -0.85
C SER A 41 4.00 -13.16 0.06
N TYR A 42 5.09 -12.70 0.68
CA TYR A 42 5.09 -11.51 1.54
C TYR A 42 4.75 -10.24 0.76
N PHE A 43 5.37 -10.04 -0.40
CA PHE A 43 5.10 -8.88 -1.24
C PHE A 43 3.70 -8.91 -1.86
N GLU A 44 3.18 -10.08 -2.25
CA GLU A 44 1.79 -10.22 -2.68
C GLU A 44 0.81 -9.79 -1.60
N LYS A 45 1.01 -10.26 -0.36
CA LYS A 45 0.18 -9.85 0.79
C LYS A 45 0.26 -8.35 1.05
N LEU A 46 1.44 -7.75 0.94
CA LEU A 46 1.61 -6.30 1.06
C LEU A 46 0.87 -5.53 -0.03
N LEU A 47 0.96 -5.99 -1.29
CA LEU A 47 0.24 -5.38 -2.41
C LEU A 47 -1.26 -5.48 -2.23
N GLN A 48 -1.78 -6.66 -1.89
CA GLN A 48 -3.21 -6.87 -1.64
C GLN A 48 -3.73 -5.96 -0.53
N ARG A 49 -2.99 -5.77 0.56
CA ARG A 49 -3.38 -4.84 1.63
C ARG A 49 -3.47 -3.40 1.13
N ARG A 50 -2.46 -2.93 0.39
CA ARG A 50 -2.45 -1.56 -0.15
C ARG A 50 -3.57 -1.35 -1.17
N VAL A 51 -3.69 -2.25 -2.13
CA VAL A 51 -4.69 -2.18 -3.20
C VAL A 51 -6.11 -2.30 -2.63
N ARG A 52 -6.34 -3.23 -1.70
CA ARG A 52 -7.63 -3.34 -1.00
C ARG A 52 -7.96 -2.07 -0.24
N PHE A 53 -6.98 -1.48 0.45
CA PHE A 53 -7.17 -0.21 1.14
C PHE A 53 -7.56 0.90 0.16
N PHE A 54 -6.89 0.99 -0.99
CA PHE A 54 -7.26 1.94 -2.04
C PHE A 54 -8.68 1.70 -2.56
N TYR A 55 -9.03 0.47 -2.95
CA TYR A 55 -10.38 0.18 -3.45
C TYR A 55 -11.46 0.43 -2.40
N PHE A 56 -11.20 0.09 -1.14
CA PHE A 56 -12.12 0.38 -0.04
C PHE A 56 -12.33 1.89 0.11
N PHE A 57 -11.25 2.66 0.17
CA PHE A 57 -11.32 4.10 0.31
C PHE A 57 -12.01 4.78 -0.89
N PHE A 58 -11.66 4.36 -2.11
CA PHE A 58 -12.30 4.85 -3.32
C PHE A 58 -13.79 4.49 -3.36
N PHE A 59 -14.16 3.27 -2.95
CA PHE A 59 -15.55 2.84 -2.90
C PHE A 59 -16.37 3.65 -1.89
N GLU A 60 -15.85 3.88 -0.69
CA GLU A 60 -16.49 4.73 0.32
C GLU A 60 -16.70 6.16 -0.18
N ILE A 61 -15.69 6.76 -0.82
CA ILE A 61 -15.82 8.09 -1.43
C ILE A 61 -16.90 8.10 -2.52
N ILE A 62 -16.91 7.10 -3.40
CA ILE A 62 -17.89 7.03 -4.49
C ILE A 62 -19.30 6.85 -3.94
N LEU A 63 -19.49 5.98 -2.94
CA LEU A 63 -20.78 5.78 -2.29
C LEU A 63 -21.26 7.04 -1.58
N ASN A 64 -20.39 7.70 -0.81
CA ASN A 64 -20.76 8.89 -0.05
C ASN A 64 -21.15 10.05 -0.99
N ASN A 65 -20.42 10.23 -2.09
CA ASN A 65 -20.79 11.19 -3.15
C ASN A 65 -22.11 10.83 -3.84
N ARG A 66 -22.37 9.54 -4.11
CA ARG A 66 -23.64 9.11 -4.72
C ARG A 66 -24.84 9.31 -3.80
N LEU A 67 -24.68 9.06 -2.50
CA LEU A 67 -25.74 9.27 -1.52
C LEU A 67 -26.07 10.76 -1.39
N PHE A 68 -25.07 11.63 -1.28
CA PHE A 68 -25.28 13.08 -1.17
C PHE A 68 -26.04 13.68 -2.37
N SER A 69 -25.75 13.20 -3.59
CA SER A 69 -26.49 13.60 -4.81
C SER A 69 -27.97 13.18 -4.75
N LYS A 70 -28.26 11.98 -4.24
CA LYS A 70 -29.63 11.47 -4.13
C LYS A 70 -30.47 12.29 -3.14
N TYR A 71 -29.90 12.64 -1.97
CA TYR A 71 -30.59 13.49 -0.98
C TYR A 71 -30.88 14.90 -1.50
N GLN A 72 -29.99 15.48 -2.33
CA GLN A 72 -30.25 16.77 -2.96
C GLN A 72 -31.39 16.72 -3.99
N LEU A 73 -31.52 15.61 -4.72
CA LEU A 73 -32.61 15.43 -5.68
C LEU A 73 -33.96 15.28 -4.98
N GLU A 74 -34.04 14.48 -3.93
CA GLU A 74 -35.29 14.28 -3.16
C GLU A 74 -35.70 15.56 -2.41
N ALA A 75 -34.74 16.33 -1.87
CA ALA A 75 -35.02 17.62 -1.23
C ALA A 75 -35.54 18.69 -2.21
N LYS A 76 -35.17 18.62 -3.50
CA LYS A 76 -35.68 19.52 -4.55
C LYS A 76 -37.06 19.14 -5.10
N GLN A 77 -37.54 17.93 -4.84
CA GLN A 77 -38.86 17.47 -5.28
C GLN A 77 -39.97 17.74 -4.24
N LEU A 78 -39.60 18.19 -3.03
CA LEU A 78 -40.49 18.49 -1.91
C LEU A 78 -40.78 19.99 -1.74
N ILE A 79 -40.31 20.84 -2.66
CA ILE A 79 -40.61 22.28 -2.77
C ILE A 79 -41.25 22.50 -4.14
#